data_AF-A0A258HNC6-F1
#
_entry.id   AF-A0A258HNC6-F1
#
_cell.length_a   1.000
_cell.length_b   1.000
_cell.length_c   1.000
_cell.angle_alpha   90.00
_cell.angle_beta   90.00
_cell.angle_gamma   90.00
#
_symmetry.space_group_name_H-M   'P 1'
#
loop_
_entity.id
_entity.type
_entity.pdbx_description
1 polymer ?
#
loop_
_entity_poly.entity_id
_entity_poly.type
_entity_poly.pdbx_seq_one_letter_code
_entity_poly.pdbx_strand_id
1 'polypeptide(L)' 'MQRASEMAGATPIRAAQDEATTGFPVREYISAMALELAQMARWDGDEALGRLLESAAALAGEPLSRSGAQLAEPGRRRPA' A
#
# COMPACT_ATOMS: atom_id res chain seq x y z
N MET A 1 43.43 14.04 -1.79
CA MET A 1 42.27 14.85 -1.38
C MET A 1 41.09 13.92 -1.20
N GLN A 2 40.69 13.70 0.05
CA GLN A 2 39.47 12.98 0.43
C GLN A 2 38.25 13.88 0.14
N ARG A 3 37.15 13.30 -0.36
CA ARG A 3 35.80 13.77 -0.08
C ARG A 3 34.91 12.56 0.21
N ALA A 4 34.83 12.26 1.50
CA ALA A 4 33.62 11.73 2.10
C ALA A 4 32.54 12.82 2.07
N SER A 5 31.28 12.39 1.90
CA SER A 5 29.99 13.06 2.12
C SER A 5 29.06 12.61 0.99
N GLU A 6 27.88 12.04 1.20
CA GLU A 6 27.02 11.95 2.38
C GLU A 6 26.09 10.74 2.21
N MET A 7 25.73 10.15 3.34
CA MET A 7 24.63 9.21 3.48
C MET A 7 23.31 9.87 3.09
N ALA A 8 22.64 9.38 2.06
CA ALA A 8 21.18 9.41 2.01
C ALA A 8 20.72 7.98 2.28
N GLY A 9 20.58 7.66 3.56
CA GLY A 9 19.95 6.43 3.99
C GLY A 9 18.57 6.36 3.35
N ALA A 10 18.41 5.45 2.39
CA ALA A 10 17.11 4.89 2.05
C ALA A 10 16.65 4.05 3.25
N THR A 11 16.29 4.75 4.32
CA THR A 11 15.74 4.15 5.53
C THR A 11 14.40 3.50 5.12
N PRO A 12 14.18 2.24 5.50
CA PRO A 12 13.34 1.33 4.75
C PRO A 12 11.88 1.64 5.02
N ILE A 13 11.11 2.02 3.99
CA ILE A 13 9.64 2.04 4.04
C ILE A 13 9.10 0.70 4.58
N ARG A 14 9.86 -0.39 4.38
CA ARG A 14 9.56 -1.75 4.85
C ARG A 14 9.46 -1.88 6.39
N ALA A 15 10.28 -1.21 7.18
CA ALA A 15 10.34 -1.47 8.62
C ALA A 15 9.20 -0.81 9.40
N ALA A 16 8.71 0.34 8.94
CA ALA A 16 7.56 1.02 9.54
C ALA A 16 6.21 0.33 9.25
N GLN A 17 6.18 -0.64 8.33
CA GLN A 17 4.96 -1.37 7.95
C GLN A 17 4.56 -2.44 8.97
N ASP A 18 5.50 -2.98 9.75
CA ASP A 18 5.22 -4.12 10.64
C ASP A 18 4.40 -3.73 11.88
N GLU A 19 4.63 -2.53 12.44
CA GLU A 19 3.97 -2.08 13.68
C GLU A 19 2.61 -1.39 13.43
N ALA A 20 2.38 -0.83 12.24
CA ALA A 20 1.12 -0.17 11.88
C ALA A 20 0.02 -1.14 11.39
N THR A 21 0.35 -2.42 11.20
CA THR A 21 -0.54 -3.43 10.57
C THR A 21 -1.70 -3.89 11.46
N THR A 22 -1.78 -3.46 12.73
CA THR A 22 -2.84 -3.92 13.65
C THR A 22 -4.05 -2.98 13.77
N GLY A 23 -4.04 -1.78 13.19
CA GLY A 23 -5.08 -0.77 13.48
C GLY A 23 -5.74 -0.06 12.32
N PHE A 24 -5.09 0.04 11.15
CA PHE A 24 -5.65 0.80 10.02
C PHE A 24 -5.68 -0.08 8.77
N PRO A 25 -6.84 -0.26 8.12
CA PRO A 25 -6.90 -0.97 6.85
C PRO A 25 -6.12 -0.16 5.82
N VAL A 26 -4.87 -0.57 5.56
CA VAL A 26 -3.94 0.08 4.61
C VAL A 26 -4.60 0.38 3.28
N ARG A 27 -5.53 -0.47 2.84
CA ARG A 27 -6.27 -0.28 1.58
C ARG A 27 -7.30 0.82 1.62
N GLU A 28 -7.94 1.06 2.76
CA GLU A 28 -8.83 2.22 2.92
C GLU A 28 -8.03 3.52 2.83
N TYR A 29 -6.85 3.55 3.46
CA TYR A 29 -5.93 4.68 3.33
C TYR A 29 -5.48 4.89 1.87
N ILE A 30 -5.10 3.82 1.17
CA ILE A 30 -4.74 3.89 -0.25
C ILE A 30 -5.91 4.44 -1.08
N SER A 31 -7.14 3.99 -0.82
CA SER A 31 -8.33 4.49 -1.52
C SER A 31 -8.53 5.98 -1.33
N ALA A 32 -8.51 6.44 -0.08
CA ALA A 32 -8.67 7.86 0.25
C ALA A 32 -7.56 8.73 -0.38
N MET A 33 -6.30 8.29 -0.32
CA MET A 33 -5.19 9.02 -0.93
C MET A 33 -5.26 9.04 -2.45
N ALA A 34 -5.69 7.95 -3.08
CA ALA A 34 -5.85 7.91 -4.53
C ALA A 34 -6.95 8.89 -5.01
N LEU A 35 -8.03 9.08 -4.25
CA LEU A 35 -9.05 10.10 -4.55
C LEU A 35 -8.51 11.53 -4.43
N GLU A 36 -7.74 11.82 -3.37
CA GLU A 36 -7.11 13.14 -3.19
C GLU A 36 -6.18 13.46 -4.37
N LEU A 37 -5.33 12.51 -4.75
CA LEU A 37 -4.43 12.66 -5.88
C LEU A 37 -5.19 12.82 -7.21
N ALA A 38 -6.33 12.14 -7.38
CA ALA A 38 -7.17 12.30 -8.57
C ALA A 38 -7.73 13.73 -8.67
N GLN A 39 -8.16 14.30 -7.54
CA GLN A 39 -8.63 15.69 -7.46
C GLN A 39 -7.51 16.67 -7.85
N MET A 40 -6.30 16.45 -7.32
CA MET A 40 -5.13 17.27 -7.63
C MET A 40 -4.75 17.20 -9.13
N ALA A 41 -4.76 16.01 -9.72
CA ALA A 41 -4.49 15.83 -11.15
C ALA A 41 -5.50 16.59 -12.03
N ARG A 42 -6.78 16.58 -11.66
CA ARG A 42 -7.82 17.35 -12.38
C ARG A 42 -7.63 18.86 -12.24
N TRP A 43 -7.21 19.35 -11.09
CA TRP A 43 -6.90 20.77 -10.91
C TRP A 43 -5.73 21.22 -11.79
N ASP A 44 -4.78 20.32 -12.07
CA ASP A 44 -3.67 20.55 -13.00
C ASP A 44 -4.07 20.35 -14.48
N GLY A 45 -5.31 19.91 -14.75
CA GLY A 45 -5.82 19.64 -16.10
C GLY A 45 -5.46 18.27 -16.66
N ASP A 46 -4.82 17.39 -15.88
CA ASP A 46 -4.52 16.01 -16.28
C ASP A 46 -5.68 15.06 -15.95
N GLU A 47 -6.70 15.11 -16.81
CA GLU A 47 -7.89 14.28 -16.67
C GLU A 47 -7.60 12.78 -16.85
N ALA A 48 -6.57 12.43 -17.63
CA ALA A 48 -6.21 11.03 -17.87
C ALA A 48 -5.61 10.41 -16.60
N LEU A 49 -4.69 11.11 -15.95
CA LEU A 49 -4.13 10.71 -14.66
C LEU A 49 -5.21 10.65 -13.57
N GLY A 50 -6.11 11.64 -13.53
CA GLY A 50 -7.23 11.65 -12.59
C GLY A 50 -8.09 10.38 -12.66
N ARG A 51 -8.45 9.93 -13.87
CA ARG A 51 -9.23 8.70 -14.08
C ARG A 51 -8.50 7.43 -13.64
N LEU A 52 -7.19 7.36 -13.84
CA LEU A 52 -6.38 6.22 -13.41
C LEU A 52 -6.32 6.14 -11.88
N LEU A 53 -6.20 7.28 -11.21
CA LEU A 53 -6.18 7.37 -9.75
C LEU A 53 -7.56 7.02 -9.15
N GLU A 54 -8.66 7.45 -9.76
CA GLU A 54 -10.01 6.99 -9.37
C GLU A 54 -10.18 5.48 -9.51
N SER A 55 -9.65 4.91 -10.60
CA SER A 55 -9.68 3.45 -10.81
C SER A 55 -8.88 2.72 -9.74
N ALA A 56 -7.73 3.27 -9.33
CA ALA A 56 -6.93 2.74 -8.23
C ALA A 56 -7.66 2.86 -6.88
N ALA A 57 -8.37 3.97 -6.63
CA ALA A 57 -9.19 4.15 -5.43
C ALA A 57 -10.31 3.11 -5.34
N ALA A 58 -11.05 2.92 -6.43
CA ALA A 58 -12.09 1.88 -6.52
C ALA A 58 -11.50 0.50 -6.25
N LEU A 59 -10.38 0.16 -6.90
CA LEU A 59 -9.68 -1.10 -6.67
C LEU A 59 -9.24 -1.28 -5.21
N ALA A 60 -8.86 -0.21 -4.51
CA ALA A 60 -8.45 -0.23 -3.11
C ALA A 60 -9.64 -0.22 -2.12
N GLY A 61 -10.83 0.20 -2.55
CA GLY A 61 -12.06 0.13 -1.76
C GLY A 61 -12.65 -1.27 -1.66
N GLU A 62 -12.45 -2.12 -2.67
CA GLU A 62 -13.00 -3.48 -2.69
C GLU A 62 -12.41 -4.36 -1.57
N PRO A 63 -13.15 -5.15 -0.80
CA PRO A 63 -12.53 -6.07 0.16
C PRO A 63 -11.52 -6.97 -0.55
N LEU A 64 -10.32 -7.15 0.02
CA LEU A 64 -9.41 -8.21 -0.44
C LEU A 64 -10.16 -9.54 -0.29
N SER A 65 -10.71 -10.06 -1.38
CA SER A 65 -11.18 -11.44 -1.43
C SER A 65 -10.00 -12.29 -0.98
N ARG A 66 -10.11 -12.84 0.23
CA ARG A 66 -9.00 -13.43 0.99
C ARG A 66 -8.57 -14.77 0.37
N SER A 67 -8.28 -14.81 -0.92
CA SER A 67 -7.93 -16.00 -1.70
C SER A 67 -6.50 -16.51 -1.46
N GLY A 68 -5.84 -16.04 -0.38
CA GLY A 68 -4.52 -16.50 0.05
C GLY A 68 -4.45 -16.93 1.53
N ALA A 69 -5.45 -16.62 2.36
CA ALA A 69 -5.43 -17.02 3.78
C ALA A 69 -5.90 -18.47 4.02
N GLN A 70 -6.44 -19.13 3.00
CA GLN A 70 -6.90 -20.52 3.10
C GLN A 70 -5.79 -21.56 2.83
N LEU A 71 -4.59 -21.12 2.41
CA LEU A 71 -3.43 -21.99 2.19
C LEU A 71 -2.52 -22.17 3.41
N ALA A 72 -2.84 -21.52 4.53
CA ALA A 72 -2.17 -21.73 5.81
C ALA A 72 -3.10 -22.46 6.79
N GLU A 73 -3.67 -23.59 6.35
CA GLU A 73 -4.14 -24.60 7.31
C GLU A 73 -2.90 -25.12 8.05
N PRO A 74 -2.76 -24.90 9.37
CA PRO A 74 -1.63 -25.44 10.12
C PRO A 74 -1.79 -26.96 10.14
N GLY A 75 -0.87 -27.64 9.47
CA GLY A 75 -0.78 -29.09 9.42
C GLY A 75 -1.04 -29.70 10.81
N ARG A 76 -2.24 -30.24 10.96
CA ARG A 76 -2.72 -30.94 12.13
C ARG A 76 -1.70 -32.04 12.44
N ARG A 77 -0.93 -31.88 13.53
CA ARG A 77 0.02 -32.89 14.01
C ARG A 77 -0.68 -34.24 14.03
N ARG A 78 -0.16 -35.22 13.27
CA ARG A 78 -0.54 -36.63 13.48
C ARG A 78 0.21 -37.15 14.70
N PRO A 79 -0.47 -37.70 15.71
CA PRO A 79 0.15 -38.59 16.67
C PRO A 79 0.13 -40.02 16.11
N ALA A 80 1.27 -40.70 16.18
CA ALA A 80 1.42 -42.14 16.44
C ALA A 80 2.93 -42.44 16.47
#